data_AF-A0A7C2PYU5-F1
#
_entry.id   AF-A0A7C2PYU5-F1
#
_cell.length_a   1.000
_cell.length_b   1.000
_cell.length_c   1.000
_cell.angle_alpha   90.00
_cell.angle_beta   90.00
_cell.angle_gamma   90.00
#
_symmetry.space_group_name_H-M   'P 1'
#
loop_
_entity.id
_entity.type
_entity.pdbx_description
1 polymer ?
#
loop_
_entity_poly.entity_id
_entity_poly.type
_entity_poly.pdbx_seq_one_letter_code
_entity_poly.pdbx_strand_id
1 'polypeptide(L)'
;MAILSQFDVLALRREFPILQQHVHGKPLAFLDSAASSQKPRRVIETLEDYYRRYNANVHRGVYRLSEEATFAYERARGKLARFINAASQREIIFVRNTTEAINLVAYAWGGANIRAGDRILLTMMEHHSNIVPWQLLAQRTGAELIYLPFDGQGRLVLDDLDRLLDERVKLVAFTHQSNVLGTINPVAPIVARARAVGARVLLDAAQSVPHMPVDVQALGIDFLAFSGHKMCGPTGIGVLWGRREVLQAMPPFLGGGSMIDLVELDHSTFAAIPARFEAGTPAIGEAIALGEAADYLQEVGLATIHQHEQELTAYALERLAAVPGITIYGPPAGPDRGGAISFSLEGVHPHDVAAVLDQEGVAVRAGHHCTQPLHRVLGVPATTRASFYLYNLPEEIDRLVAGLHKARQLFA
;
A
#
# COMPACT_ATOMS: atom_id res chain seq x y z
N MET A 1 29.21 13.36 22.22
CA MET A 1 27.80 13.49 22.66
C MET A 1 26.99 14.00 21.48
N ALA A 2 26.59 13.09 20.59
CA ALA A 2 25.76 13.40 19.43
C ALA A 2 24.29 13.07 19.77
N ILE A 3 23.39 13.85 19.21
CA ILE A 3 21.97 13.98 19.55
C ILE A 3 21.23 12.63 19.46
N LEU A 4 21.06 11.97 20.61
CA LEU A 4 20.13 10.85 20.80
C LEU A 4 18.81 11.42 21.32
N SER A 5 18.02 12.05 20.45
CA SER A 5 16.63 12.38 20.77
C SER A 5 15.85 12.66 19.49
N GLN A 6 15.01 11.71 19.05
CA GLN A 6 13.63 12.02 18.62
C GLN A 6 12.78 10.78 18.26
N PHE A 7 13.37 9.61 18.02
CA PHE A 7 12.62 8.38 17.73
C PHE A 7 12.78 7.34 18.84
N ASP A 8 11.92 7.40 19.87
CA ASP A 8 11.88 6.38 20.93
C ASP A 8 11.07 5.17 20.47
N VAL A 9 11.72 4.31 19.69
CA VAL A 9 11.11 3.08 19.14
C VAL A 9 10.58 2.15 20.24
N LEU A 10 11.18 2.13 21.43
CA LEU A 10 10.73 1.32 22.55
C LEU A 10 9.42 1.85 23.14
N ALA A 11 9.28 3.17 23.25
CA ALA A 11 8.01 3.80 23.63
C ALA A 11 6.92 3.49 22.60
N LEU A 12 7.20 3.68 21.30
CA LEU A 12 6.24 3.37 20.23
C LEU A 12 5.83 1.89 20.25
N ARG A 13 6.79 0.97 20.39
CA ARG A 13 6.52 -0.47 20.42
C ARG A 13 5.59 -0.89 21.56
N ARG A 14 5.60 -0.18 22.71
CA ARG A 14 4.68 -0.45 23.83
C ARG A 14 3.22 -0.12 23.51
N GLU A 15 2.98 0.69 22.48
CA GLU A 15 1.62 0.98 22.01
C GLU A 15 1.04 -0.15 21.17
N PHE A 16 1.83 -1.12 20.72
CA PHE A 16 1.37 -2.27 19.93
C PHE A 16 1.28 -3.52 20.82
N PRO A 17 0.10 -3.88 21.35
CA PRO A 17 -0.01 -4.93 22.36
C PRO A 17 0.47 -6.30 21.88
N ILE A 18 0.26 -6.60 20.59
CA ILE A 18 0.66 -7.88 19.98
C ILE A 18 2.19 -8.09 19.97
N LEU A 19 2.99 -7.01 19.96
CA LEU A 19 4.45 -7.09 19.93
C LEU A 19 5.07 -7.48 21.28
N GLN A 20 4.25 -7.61 22.33
CA GLN A 20 4.64 -8.09 23.65
C GLN A 20 4.48 -9.62 23.80
N GLN A 21 3.94 -10.29 22.78
CA GLN A 21 3.74 -11.72 22.79
C GLN A 21 5.05 -12.50 22.64
N HIS A 22 5.03 -13.74 23.12
CA HIS A 22 6.07 -14.73 22.86
C HIS A 22 5.52 -15.79 21.90
N VAL A 23 6.35 -16.22 20.95
CA VAL A 23 6.07 -17.30 20.00
C VAL A 23 7.14 -18.37 20.19
N HIS A 24 6.72 -19.62 20.42
CA HIS A 24 7.61 -20.74 20.77
C HIS A 24 8.58 -20.41 21.93
N GLY A 25 8.09 -19.68 22.93
CA GLY A 25 8.88 -19.27 24.10
C GLY A 25 9.89 -18.14 23.84
N LYS A 26 9.91 -17.55 22.64
CA LYS A 26 10.82 -16.45 22.26
C LYS A 26 10.03 -15.15 22.04
N PRO A 27 10.59 -13.96 22.33
CA PRO A 27 9.91 -12.70 22.03
C PRO A 27 9.55 -12.61 20.54
N LEU A 28 8.37 -12.08 20.18
CA LEU A 28 8.00 -11.93 18.77
C LEU A 28 8.91 -10.92 18.05
N ALA A 29 9.49 -11.32 16.91
CA ALA A 29 10.07 -10.45 15.89
C ALA A 29 9.15 -10.45 14.66
N PHE A 30 8.24 -9.47 14.58
CA PHE A 30 7.27 -9.40 13.47
C PHE A 30 7.85 -8.63 12.28
N LEU A 31 8.31 -9.35 11.25
CA LEU A 31 8.96 -8.83 10.06
C LEU A 31 8.13 -9.11 8.77
N ASP A 32 6.79 -9.07 8.84
CA ASP A 32 5.88 -9.20 7.68
C ASP A 32 4.93 -7.99 7.53
N SER A 33 5.40 -6.80 7.91
CA SER A 33 4.61 -5.56 7.88
C SER A 33 4.15 -5.16 6.47
N ALA A 34 4.89 -5.53 5.42
CA ALA A 34 4.49 -5.29 4.03
C ALA A 34 3.29 -6.15 3.60
N ALA A 35 2.94 -7.23 4.33
CA ALA A 35 1.67 -7.93 4.15
C ALA A 35 0.55 -7.23 4.92
N SER A 36 0.76 -6.94 6.20
CA SER A 36 -0.14 -6.16 7.05
C SER A 36 0.61 -5.67 8.28
N SER A 37 0.46 -4.40 8.64
CA SER A 37 1.12 -3.84 9.82
C SER A 37 0.44 -4.29 11.11
N GLN A 38 1.04 -4.06 12.27
CA GLN A 38 0.35 -4.15 13.56
C GLN A 38 -0.41 -2.87 13.90
N LYS A 39 -1.25 -2.92 14.95
CA LYS A 39 -2.19 -1.85 15.32
C LYS A 39 -1.81 -1.25 16.68
N PRO A 40 -1.66 0.07 16.80
CA PRO A 40 -1.43 0.70 18.10
C PRO A 40 -2.74 0.70 18.91
N ARG A 41 -2.61 0.76 20.24
CA ARG A 41 -3.72 0.65 21.19
C ARG A 41 -4.83 1.66 20.90
N ARG A 42 -4.48 2.92 20.62
CA ARG A 42 -5.44 3.99 20.29
C ARG A 42 -6.33 3.70 19.08
N VAL A 43 -5.82 2.98 18.08
CA VAL A 43 -6.61 2.58 16.90
C VAL A 43 -7.60 1.49 17.27
N ILE A 44 -7.19 0.53 18.09
CA ILE A 44 -8.05 -0.53 18.63
C ILE A 44 -9.16 0.07 19.49
N GLU A 45 -8.78 0.95 20.42
CA GLU A 45 -9.69 1.64 21.34
C GLU A 45 -10.67 2.55 20.59
N THR A 46 -10.25 3.19 19.50
CA THR A 46 -11.15 4.01 18.67
C THR A 46 -12.24 3.16 18.02
N LEU A 47 -11.89 1.98 17.48
CA LEU A 47 -12.89 1.07 16.91
C LEU A 47 -13.84 0.54 17.98
N GLU A 48 -13.31 0.21 19.16
CA GLU A 48 -14.10 -0.22 20.32
C GLU A 48 -15.06 0.87 20.80
N ASP A 49 -14.60 2.11 20.96
CA ASP A 49 -15.37 3.26 21.43
C ASP A 49 -16.55 3.56 20.48
N TYR A 50 -16.32 3.51 19.16
CA TYR A 50 -17.39 3.61 18.15
C TYR A 50 -18.51 2.61 18.41
N TYR A 51 -18.17 1.31 18.50
CA TYR A 51 -19.18 0.26 18.69
C TYR A 51 -19.86 0.32 20.07
N ARG A 52 -19.16 0.77 21.11
CA ARG A 52 -19.73 0.87 22.46
C ARG A 52 -20.65 2.05 22.66
N ARG A 53 -20.42 3.18 21.97
CA ARG A 53 -21.06 4.46 22.35
C ARG A 53 -21.92 5.09 21.28
N TYR A 54 -21.50 5.09 20.02
CA TYR A 54 -22.15 5.89 18.99
C TYR A 54 -22.30 5.20 17.63
N ASN A 55 -22.26 3.85 17.59
CA ASN A 55 -22.57 3.10 16.38
C ASN A 55 -24.01 3.34 15.90
N ALA A 56 -24.10 3.89 14.70
CA ALA A 56 -25.33 4.12 13.95
C ALA A 56 -24.99 4.23 12.46
N ASN A 57 -25.99 4.05 11.59
CA ASN A 57 -25.78 4.32 10.17
C ASN A 57 -25.57 5.83 9.92
N VAL A 58 -24.88 6.18 8.84
CA VAL A 58 -24.42 7.55 8.55
C VAL A 58 -25.30 8.31 7.55
N HIS A 59 -25.14 9.63 7.51
CA HIS A 59 -25.72 10.64 6.61
C HIS A 59 -27.21 10.95 6.77
N ARG A 60 -28.11 9.95 6.77
CA ARG A 60 -29.57 10.19 6.66
C ARG A 60 -30.36 10.07 7.98
N GLY A 61 -29.70 9.77 9.09
CA GLY A 61 -30.36 9.74 10.40
C GLY A 61 -30.34 11.11 11.08
N VAL A 62 -31.49 11.51 11.61
CA VAL A 62 -31.68 12.80 12.33
C VAL A 62 -31.60 12.64 13.85
N TYR A 63 -31.25 11.45 14.34
CA TYR A 63 -31.09 11.17 15.77
C TYR A 63 -29.61 11.26 16.15
N ARG A 64 -29.36 11.66 17.40
CA ARG A 64 -28.03 11.96 17.96
C ARG A 64 -26.93 10.98 17.57
N LEU A 65 -27.16 9.66 17.70
CA LEU A 65 -26.12 8.66 17.41
C LEU A 65 -25.73 8.66 15.92
N SER A 66 -26.69 8.84 15.01
CA SER A 66 -26.41 8.92 13.57
C SER A 66 -25.65 10.19 13.22
N GLU A 67 -25.97 11.32 13.84
CA GLU A 67 -25.22 12.57 13.67
C GLU A 67 -23.78 12.42 14.16
N GLU A 68 -23.58 11.83 15.34
CA GLU A 68 -22.26 11.58 15.93
C GLU A 68 -21.42 10.62 15.07
N ALA A 69 -21.99 9.50 14.61
CA ALA A 69 -21.33 8.57 13.69
C ALA A 69 -20.98 9.24 12.36
N THR A 70 -21.89 10.02 11.79
CA THR A 70 -21.68 10.73 10.51
C THR A 70 -20.54 11.72 10.63
N PHE A 71 -20.52 12.48 11.73
CA PHE A 71 -19.48 13.45 12.00
C PHE A 71 -18.11 12.78 12.16
N ALA A 72 -18.03 11.68 12.90
CA ALA A 72 -16.79 10.92 13.07
C ALA A 72 -16.30 10.33 11.74
N TYR A 73 -17.20 9.77 10.93
CA TYR A 73 -16.90 9.22 9.61
C TYR A 73 -16.35 10.27 8.63
N GLU A 74 -17.03 11.41 8.49
CA GLU A 74 -16.56 12.50 7.61
C GLU A 74 -15.30 13.19 8.16
N ARG A 75 -15.13 13.26 9.49
CA ARG A 75 -13.89 13.72 10.10
C ARG A 75 -12.72 12.82 9.72
N ALA A 76 -12.91 11.50 9.73
CA ALA A 76 -11.87 10.55 9.33
C ALA A 76 -11.47 10.73 7.85
N ARG A 77 -12.45 11.00 6.97
CA ARG A 77 -12.19 11.38 5.58
C ARG A 77 -11.30 12.64 5.49
N GLY A 78 -11.61 13.65 6.31
CA GLY A 78 -10.80 14.87 6.41
C GLY A 78 -9.38 14.62 6.95
N LYS A 79 -9.21 13.71 7.92
CA LYS A 79 -7.88 13.29 8.41
C LYS A 79 -7.05 12.66 7.28
N LEU A 80 -7.64 11.75 6.51
CA LEU A 80 -6.96 11.09 5.37
C LEU A 80 -6.67 12.05 4.22
N ALA A 81 -7.54 13.02 3.97
CA ALA A 81 -7.27 14.08 3.00
C ALA A 81 -6.01 14.88 3.40
N ARG A 82 -5.91 15.29 4.67
CA ARG A 82 -4.69 15.96 5.17
C ARG A 82 -3.47 15.05 5.14
N PHE A 83 -3.64 13.77 5.43
CA PHE A 83 -2.56 12.78 5.48
C PHE A 83 -1.75 12.71 4.19
N ILE A 84 -2.43 12.79 3.04
CA ILE A 84 -1.81 12.74 1.71
C ILE A 84 -1.74 14.11 1.02
N ASN A 85 -2.02 15.19 1.76
CA ASN A 85 -2.15 16.56 1.27
C ASN A 85 -3.13 16.70 0.07
N ALA A 86 -4.30 16.06 0.12
CA ALA A 86 -5.36 16.27 -0.86
C ALA A 86 -6.02 17.65 -0.69
N ALA A 87 -6.42 18.27 -1.80
CA ALA A 87 -7.03 19.61 -1.79
C ALA A 87 -8.43 19.60 -1.14
N SER A 88 -9.07 18.43 -1.06
CA SER A 88 -10.39 18.30 -0.42
C SER A 88 -10.69 16.87 0.01
N GLN A 89 -11.40 16.72 1.13
CA GLN A 89 -11.93 15.42 1.55
C GLN A 89 -12.89 14.80 0.53
N ARG A 90 -13.50 15.59 -0.36
CA ARG A 90 -14.37 15.04 -1.43
C ARG A 90 -13.62 14.24 -2.49
N GLU A 91 -12.29 14.35 -2.52
CA GLU A 91 -11.42 13.57 -3.40
C GLU A 91 -11.05 12.21 -2.78
N ILE A 92 -11.44 11.94 -1.54
CA ILE A 92 -11.19 10.70 -0.82
C ILE A 92 -12.42 9.82 -0.91
N ILE A 93 -12.27 8.67 -1.57
CA ILE A 93 -13.27 7.61 -1.65
C ILE A 93 -12.84 6.46 -0.74
N PHE A 94 -13.72 6.06 0.16
CA PHE A 94 -13.53 4.87 0.97
C PHE A 94 -13.87 3.62 0.15
N VAL A 95 -12.95 2.67 0.18
CA VAL A 95 -13.08 1.35 -0.43
C VAL A 95 -12.59 0.29 0.56
N ARG A 96 -12.66 -0.99 0.24
CA ARG A 96 -12.21 -2.09 1.11
C ARG A 96 -10.69 -2.18 1.21
N ASN A 97 -9.95 -1.81 0.15
CA ASN A 97 -8.49 -1.90 0.05
C ASN A 97 -7.99 -1.26 -1.27
N THR A 98 -6.66 -1.15 -1.44
CA THR A 98 -6.00 -0.75 -2.70
C THR A 98 -6.55 -1.50 -3.91
N THR A 99 -6.81 -2.81 -3.78
CA THR A 99 -7.33 -3.61 -4.89
C THR A 99 -8.68 -3.11 -5.38
N GLU A 100 -9.61 -2.79 -4.48
CA GLU A 100 -10.90 -2.22 -4.86
C GLU A 100 -10.77 -0.80 -5.42
N ALA A 101 -9.87 0.02 -4.87
CA ALA A 101 -9.55 1.35 -5.43
C ALA A 101 -9.11 1.25 -6.90
N ILE A 102 -8.19 0.34 -7.22
CA ILE A 102 -7.71 0.14 -8.59
C ILE A 102 -8.82 -0.43 -9.48
N ASN A 103 -9.63 -1.37 -8.98
CA ASN A 103 -10.77 -1.89 -9.73
C ASN A 103 -11.83 -0.82 -10.03
N LEU A 104 -12.08 0.09 -9.08
CA LEU A 104 -12.97 1.24 -9.30
C LEU A 104 -12.46 2.07 -10.47
N VAL A 105 -11.18 2.43 -10.49
CA VAL A 105 -10.59 3.20 -11.60
C VAL A 105 -10.66 2.42 -12.91
N ALA A 106 -10.27 1.14 -12.91
CA ALA A 106 -10.31 0.30 -14.11
C ALA A 106 -11.73 0.14 -14.68
N TYR A 107 -12.74 0.01 -13.81
CA TYR A 107 -14.12 -0.16 -14.23
C TYR A 107 -14.75 1.16 -14.68
N ALA A 108 -14.76 2.17 -13.80
CA ALA A 108 -15.44 3.43 -14.04
C ALA A 108 -14.68 4.32 -15.04
N TRP A 109 -13.44 4.70 -14.71
CA TRP A 109 -12.64 5.55 -15.59
C TRP A 109 -12.19 4.77 -16.84
N GLY A 110 -11.65 3.58 -16.65
CA GLY A 110 -11.14 2.75 -17.75
C GLY A 110 -12.23 2.36 -18.74
N GLY A 111 -13.40 1.90 -18.27
CA GLY A 111 -14.53 1.58 -19.14
C GLY A 111 -15.04 2.77 -19.95
N ALA A 112 -15.03 3.97 -19.37
CA ALA A 112 -15.47 5.19 -20.05
C ALA A 112 -14.42 5.73 -21.05
N ASN A 113 -13.12 5.50 -20.85
CA ASN A 113 -12.06 6.22 -21.57
C ASN A 113 -11.14 5.35 -22.43
N ILE A 114 -11.13 4.03 -22.27
CA ILE A 114 -10.23 3.13 -23.01
C ILE A 114 -10.99 2.39 -24.11
N ARG A 115 -10.40 2.30 -25.29
CA ARG A 115 -10.95 1.66 -26.50
C ARG A 115 -9.96 0.66 -27.10
N ALA A 116 -10.42 -0.06 -28.13
CA ALA A 116 -9.57 -0.98 -28.87
C ALA A 116 -8.39 -0.24 -29.50
N GLY A 117 -7.18 -0.79 -29.33
CA GLY A 117 -5.94 -0.19 -29.83
C GLY A 117 -5.30 0.87 -28.93
N ASP A 118 -5.99 1.31 -27.86
CA ASP A 118 -5.36 2.09 -26.79
C ASP A 118 -4.41 1.23 -25.97
N ARG A 119 -3.48 1.87 -25.26
CA ARG A 119 -2.45 1.24 -24.44
C ARG A 119 -2.55 1.63 -22.97
N ILE A 120 -2.27 0.67 -22.09
CA ILE A 120 -2.08 0.88 -20.66
C ILE A 120 -0.64 0.46 -20.34
N LEU A 121 0.15 1.40 -19.83
CA LEU A 121 1.52 1.15 -19.39
C LEU A 121 1.55 0.78 -17.91
N LEU A 122 2.15 -0.37 -17.62
CA LEU A 122 2.45 -0.86 -16.27
C LEU A 122 3.97 -0.99 -16.10
N THR A 123 4.44 -1.41 -14.94
CA THR A 123 5.84 -1.85 -14.75
C THR A 123 5.94 -3.37 -14.61
N MET A 124 7.13 -3.93 -14.80
CA MET A 124 7.35 -5.36 -14.56
C MET A 124 7.39 -5.74 -13.07
N MET A 125 7.26 -4.77 -12.14
CA MET A 125 7.30 -5.00 -10.69
C MET A 125 5.94 -4.79 -10.00
N GLU A 126 4.86 -4.70 -10.77
CA GLU A 126 3.52 -4.48 -10.21
C GLU A 126 3.04 -5.64 -9.33
N HIS A 127 2.33 -5.27 -8.26
CA HIS A 127 1.50 -6.19 -7.50
C HIS A 127 0.33 -6.67 -8.38
N HIS A 128 -0.15 -7.90 -8.18
CA HIS A 128 -1.27 -8.48 -8.94
C HIS A 128 -2.51 -7.58 -8.98
N SER A 129 -2.80 -6.86 -7.90
CA SER A 129 -3.88 -5.88 -7.82
C SER A 129 -3.73 -4.69 -8.78
N ASN A 130 -2.52 -4.37 -9.23
CA ASN A 130 -2.24 -3.37 -10.26
C ASN A 130 -1.88 -4.01 -11.62
N ILE A 131 -2.28 -5.26 -11.83
CA ILE A 131 -2.14 -5.98 -13.12
C ILE A 131 -3.51 -6.50 -13.57
N VAL A 132 -4.15 -7.31 -12.73
CA VAL A 132 -5.36 -8.07 -13.09
C VAL A 132 -6.53 -7.17 -13.50
N PRO A 133 -6.82 -6.03 -12.82
CA PRO A 133 -7.90 -5.14 -13.25
C PRO A 133 -7.71 -4.60 -14.68
N TRP A 134 -6.47 -4.32 -15.06
CA TRP A 134 -6.11 -3.84 -16.39
C TRP A 134 -6.18 -4.95 -17.44
N GLN A 135 -5.81 -6.18 -17.09
CA GLN A 135 -6.01 -7.36 -17.96
C GLN A 135 -7.49 -7.59 -18.25
N LEU A 136 -8.34 -7.52 -17.23
CA LEU A 136 -9.78 -7.64 -17.38
C LEU A 136 -10.36 -6.50 -18.22
N LEU A 137 -9.85 -5.27 -18.07
CA LEU A 137 -10.25 -4.15 -18.91
C LEU A 137 -9.83 -4.35 -20.37
N ALA A 138 -8.57 -4.71 -20.61
CA ALA A 138 -8.03 -5.01 -21.93
C ALA A 138 -8.82 -6.10 -22.66
N GLN A 139 -9.21 -7.17 -21.96
CA GLN A 139 -10.07 -8.23 -22.51
C GLN A 139 -11.44 -7.72 -22.96
N ARG A 140 -12.02 -6.72 -22.27
CA ARG A 140 -13.33 -6.15 -22.61
C ARG A 140 -13.26 -5.09 -23.71
N THR A 141 -12.19 -4.30 -23.75
CA THR A 141 -12.07 -3.13 -24.63
C THR A 141 -11.21 -3.37 -25.86
N GLY A 142 -10.33 -4.38 -25.85
CA GLY A 142 -9.31 -4.59 -26.87
C GLY A 142 -8.08 -3.69 -26.72
N ALA A 143 -7.85 -3.11 -25.52
CA ALA A 143 -6.62 -2.38 -25.23
C ALA A 143 -5.40 -3.31 -25.10
N GLU A 144 -4.22 -2.76 -25.37
CA GLU A 144 -2.93 -3.42 -25.21
C GLU A 144 -2.32 -3.07 -23.83
N LEU A 145 -1.76 -4.07 -23.15
CA LEU A 145 -0.95 -3.85 -21.96
C LEU A 145 0.53 -3.87 -22.34
N ILE A 146 1.25 -2.81 -21.97
CA ILE A 146 2.70 -2.69 -22.16
C ILE A 146 3.38 -2.52 -20.81
N TYR A 147 4.64 -2.95 -20.70
CA TYR A 147 5.34 -3.03 -19.42
C TYR A 147 6.72 -2.38 -19.50
N LEU A 148 6.98 -1.43 -18.60
CA LEU A 148 8.29 -0.82 -18.40
C LEU A 148 9.21 -1.78 -17.62
N PRO A 149 10.40 -2.13 -18.16
CA PRO A 149 11.33 -3.01 -17.49
C PRO A 149 12.08 -2.33 -16.35
N PHE A 150 12.82 -3.14 -15.58
CA PHE A 150 13.76 -2.70 -14.57
C PHE A 150 15.15 -3.31 -14.84
N ASP A 151 16.20 -2.69 -14.33
CA ASP A 151 17.59 -3.12 -14.50
C ASP A 151 17.97 -4.28 -13.56
N GLY A 152 19.21 -4.78 -13.64
CA GLY A 152 19.68 -5.86 -12.76
C GLY A 152 19.69 -5.51 -11.26
N GLN A 153 19.52 -4.24 -10.89
CA GLN A 153 19.44 -3.76 -9.51
C GLN A 153 18.00 -3.47 -9.07
N GLY A 154 16.99 -3.73 -9.92
CA GLY A 154 15.60 -3.52 -9.57
C GLY A 154 15.11 -2.09 -9.73
N ARG A 155 15.81 -1.22 -10.47
CA ARG A 155 15.36 0.14 -10.79
C ARG A 155 14.72 0.19 -12.16
N LEU A 156 13.65 0.98 -12.33
CA LEU A 156 13.01 1.16 -13.63
C LEU A 156 13.98 1.74 -14.67
N VAL A 157 14.00 1.17 -15.87
CA VAL A 157 14.80 1.67 -16.99
C VAL A 157 14.06 2.84 -17.64
N LEU A 158 14.18 4.03 -17.08
CA LEU A 158 13.39 5.19 -17.51
C LEU A 158 13.65 5.62 -18.97
N ASP A 159 14.78 5.27 -19.56
CA ASP A 159 15.09 5.56 -20.96
C ASP A 159 14.16 4.79 -21.92
N ASP A 160 13.64 3.63 -21.51
CA ASP A 160 12.66 2.88 -22.28
C ASP A 160 11.27 3.54 -22.25
N LEU A 161 11.01 4.40 -21.26
CA LEU A 161 9.71 5.05 -21.10
C LEU A 161 9.37 5.93 -22.31
N ASP A 162 10.35 6.66 -22.85
CA ASP A 162 10.15 7.54 -24.01
C ASP A 162 9.86 6.74 -25.30
N ARG A 163 10.28 5.46 -25.37
CA ARG A 163 9.95 4.56 -26.49
C ARG A 163 8.58 3.89 -26.33
N LEU A 164 8.14 3.69 -25.09
CA LEU A 164 6.88 3.02 -24.77
C LEU A 164 5.69 3.98 -24.78
N LEU A 165 5.93 5.28 -24.57
CA LEU A 165 4.90 6.30 -24.56
C LEU A 165 4.64 6.86 -25.95
N ASP A 166 3.40 6.73 -26.40
CA ASP A 166 2.82 7.41 -27.55
C ASP A 166 1.40 7.90 -27.19
N GLU A 167 0.73 8.60 -28.11
CA GLU A 167 -0.63 9.13 -27.89
C GLU A 167 -1.70 8.05 -27.70
N ARG A 168 -1.38 6.77 -27.96
CA ARG A 168 -2.28 5.64 -27.66
C ARG A 168 -2.21 5.24 -26.21
N VAL A 169 -1.16 5.60 -25.48
CA VAL A 169 -1.09 5.37 -24.03
C VAL A 169 -2.10 6.29 -23.34
N LYS A 170 -3.18 5.72 -22.81
CA LYS A 170 -4.22 6.48 -22.09
C LYS A 170 -4.01 6.49 -20.59
N LEU A 171 -3.32 5.47 -20.07
CA LEU A 171 -3.05 5.32 -18.65
C LEU A 171 -1.64 4.78 -18.42
N VAL A 172 -0.95 5.38 -17.46
CA VAL A 172 0.26 4.84 -16.82
C VAL A 172 -0.10 4.49 -15.38
N ALA A 173 -0.07 3.21 -15.03
CA ALA A 173 -0.34 2.74 -13.67
C ALA A 173 0.89 2.03 -13.10
N PHE A 174 1.44 2.54 -11.99
CA PHE A 174 2.67 1.99 -11.44
C PHE A 174 2.73 2.02 -9.92
N THR A 175 3.51 1.11 -9.35
CA THR A 175 3.79 1.09 -7.91
C THR A 175 4.76 2.20 -7.50
N HIS A 176 4.45 2.92 -6.42
CA HIS A 176 5.36 3.91 -5.85
C HIS A 176 6.54 3.23 -5.13
N GLN A 177 6.25 2.16 -4.37
CA GLN A 177 7.27 1.35 -3.70
C GLN A 177 6.97 -0.14 -3.91
N SER A 178 7.92 -0.87 -4.49
CA SER A 178 7.78 -2.30 -4.72
C SER A 178 7.65 -3.08 -3.41
N ASN A 179 6.65 -3.95 -3.30
CA ASN A 179 6.46 -4.82 -2.13
C ASN A 179 7.43 -6.01 -2.07
N VAL A 180 8.32 -6.15 -3.04
CA VAL A 180 9.31 -7.25 -3.13
C VAL A 180 10.72 -6.69 -3.17
N LEU A 181 11.01 -5.81 -4.13
CA LEU A 181 12.35 -5.25 -4.31
C LEU A 181 12.66 -4.15 -3.30
N GLY A 182 11.64 -3.55 -2.66
CA GLY A 182 11.80 -2.34 -1.86
C GLY A 182 12.07 -1.09 -2.70
N THR A 183 12.26 -1.19 -4.02
CA THR A 183 12.50 -0.05 -4.91
C THR A 183 11.43 1.03 -4.74
N ILE A 184 11.86 2.26 -4.46
CA ILE A 184 11.01 3.46 -4.46
C ILE A 184 11.18 4.12 -5.83
N ASN A 185 10.10 4.12 -6.63
CA ASN A 185 10.13 4.56 -8.02
C ASN A 185 10.01 6.09 -8.14
N PRO A 186 10.74 6.73 -9.07
CA PRO A 186 10.75 8.17 -9.21
C PRO A 186 9.45 8.67 -9.90
N VAL A 187 8.50 9.17 -9.11
CA VAL A 187 7.18 9.58 -9.61
C VAL A 187 7.25 10.77 -10.56
N ALA A 188 8.00 11.81 -10.21
CA ALA A 188 8.05 13.07 -10.97
C ALA A 188 8.42 12.88 -12.46
N PRO A 189 9.52 12.20 -12.83
CA PRO A 189 9.86 12.02 -14.25
C PRO A 189 8.87 11.10 -14.99
N ILE A 190 8.27 10.11 -14.32
CA ILE A 190 7.26 9.23 -14.95
C ILE A 190 6.00 10.04 -15.26
N VAL A 191 5.52 10.83 -14.30
CA VAL A 191 4.33 11.68 -14.46
C VAL A 191 4.53 12.72 -15.54
N ALA A 192 5.69 13.39 -15.57
CA ALA A 192 5.98 14.40 -16.59
C ALA A 192 5.87 13.83 -18.02
N ARG A 193 6.47 12.66 -18.27
CA ARG A 193 6.44 11.99 -19.57
C ARG A 193 5.04 11.45 -19.91
N ALA A 194 4.36 10.84 -18.95
CA ALA A 194 2.98 10.36 -19.14
C ALA A 194 2.04 11.50 -19.55
N ARG A 195 2.13 12.65 -18.87
CA ARG A 195 1.33 13.83 -19.20
C ARG A 195 1.66 14.43 -20.56
N ALA A 196 2.91 14.35 -21.01
CA ALA A 196 3.32 14.86 -22.32
C ALA A 196 2.59 14.17 -23.49
N VAL A 197 2.19 12.90 -23.32
CA VAL A 197 1.38 12.15 -24.30
C VAL A 197 -0.13 12.15 -24.00
N GLY A 198 -0.55 12.89 -22.98
CA GLY A 198 -1.96 13.00 -22.55
C GLY A 198 -2.47 11.83 -21.71
N ALA A 199 -1.58 10.94 -21.23
CA ALA A 199 -1.96 9.81 -20.39
C ALA A 199 -2.31 10.28 -18.97
N ARG A 200 -3.28 9.58 -18.35
CA ARG A 200 -3.54 9.69 -16.91
C ARG A 200 -2.59 8.82 -16.11
N VAL A 201 -2.39 9.16 -14.84
CA VAL A 201 -1.49 8.43 -13.96
C VAL A 201 -2.21 7.90 -12.73
N LEU A 202 -2.12 6.59 -12.51
CA LEU A 202 -2.51 5.92 -11.27
C LEU A 202 -1.26 5.47 -10.51
N LEU A 203 -1.17 5.85 -9.24
CA LEU A 203 -0.10 5.44 -8.36
C LEU A 203 -0.60 4.40 -7.35
N ASP A 204 -0.11 3.17 -7.42
CA ASP A 204 -0.26 2.20 -6.33
C ASP A 204 0.72 2.58 -5.21
N ALA A 205 0.16 3.18 -4.17
CA ALA A 205 0.90 3.76 -3.06
C ALA A 205 0.78 2.90 -1.79
N ALA A 206 0.39 1.63 -1.92
CA ALA A 206 0.12 0.73 -0.80
C ALA A 206 1.33 0.49 0.11
N GLN A 207 2.56 0.66 -0.41
CA GLN A 207 3.81 0.54 0.35
C GLN A 207 4.54 1.88 0.52
N SER A 208 4.01 3.00 0.02
CA SER A 208 4.64 4.30 0.24
C SER A 208 3.90 5.14 1.27
N VAL A 209 2.56 5.19 1.19
CA VAL A 209 1.71 5.96 2.12
C VAL A 209 1.94 5.60 3.59
N PRO A 210 2.18 4.32 3.96
CA PRO A 210 2.48 3.98 5.36
C PRO A 210 3.87 4.41 5.84
N HIS A 211 4.81 4.65 4.93
CA HIS A 211 6.25 4.63 5.19
C HIS A 211 6.96 5.96 4.91
N MET A 212 6.33 6.88 4.18
CA MET A 212 6.92 8.18 3.83
C MET A 212 5.85 9.24 3.53
N PRO A 213 6.20 10.54 3.61
CA PRO A 213 5.31 11.61 3.19
C PRO A 213 4.89 11.46 1.73
N VAL A 214 3.60 11.64 1.45
CA VAL A 214 3.04 11.63 0.10
C VAL A 214 2.21 12.90 -0.08
N ASP A 215 2.53 13.67 -1.11
CA ASP A 215 1.81 14.90 -1.45
C ASP A 215 1.16 14.76 -2.83
N VAL A 216 -0.14 14.44 -2.86
CA VAL A 216 -0.87 14.22 -4.12
C VAL A 216 -1.01 15.49 -4.97
N GLN A 217 -0.92 16.67 -4.36
CA GLN A 217 -0.94 17.94 -5.09
C GLN A 217 0.38 18.14 -5.84
N ALA A 218 1.51 17.86 -5.19
CA ALA A 218 2.85 18.01 -5.79
C ALA A 218 3.19 16.92 -6.81
N LEU A 219 2.67 15.70 -6.64
CA LEU A 219 3.05 14.54 -7.46
C LEU A 219 2.52 14.59 -8.90
N GLY A 220 1.53 15.43 -9.20
CA GLY A 220 0.99 15.53 -10.56
C GLY A 220 0.25 14.27 -11.04
N ILE A 221 -0.04 13.29 -10.17
CA ILE A 221 -0.80 12.07 -10.49
C ILE A 221 -2.31 12.34 -10.58
N ASP A 222 -3.11 11.44 -11.17
CA ASP A 222 -4.57 11.59 -11.27
C ASP A 222 -5.34 10.71 -10.27
N PHE A 223 -4.74 9.58 -9.89
CA PHE A 223 -5.26 8.64 -8.90
C PHE A 223 -4.16 8.14 -7.98
N LEU A 224 -4.51 7.87 -6.73
CA LEU A 224 -3.64 7.25 -5.73
C LEU A 224 -4.44 6.22 -4.92
N ALA A 225 -3.90 5.02 -4.75
CA ALA A 225 -4.58 3.94 -4.04
C ALA A 225 -3.73 3.40 -2.88
N PHE A 226 -4.32 3.23 -1.69
CA PHE A 226 -3.66 2.61 -0.53
C PHE A 226 -4.65 1.86 0.38
N SER A 227 -4.11 0.98 1.22
CA SER A 227 -4.87 0.10 2.13
C SER A 227 -4.61 0.48 3.58
N GLY A 228 -5.68 0.56 4.39
CA GLY A 228 -5.58 0.91 5.81
C GLY A 228 -4.77 -0.10 6.63
N HIS A 229 -4.92 -1.39 6.32
CA HIS A 229 -4.25 -2.47 7.07
C HIS A 229 -2.71 -2.47 6.96
N LYS A 230 -2.14 -1.70 6.02
CA LYS A 230 -0.69 -1.51 5.90
C LYS A 230 -0.17 -0.27 6.64
N MET A 231 -1.06 0.62 7.09
CA MET A 231 -0.72 1.89 7.75
C MET A 231 -1.25 1.98 9.18
N CYS A 232 -1.02 0.95 9.98
CA CYS A 232 -1.50 0.82 11.36
C CYS A 232 -3.03 0.77 11.53
N GLY A 233 -3.80 0.90 10.43
CA GLY A 233 -5.25 0.89 10.42
C GLY A 233 -5.87 -0.51 10.37
N PRO A 234 -7.21 -0.58 10.46
CA PRO A 234 -7.95 -1.83 10.43
C PRO A 234 -7.93 -2.49 9.04
N THR A 235 -8.29 -3.77 9.00
CA THR A 235 -8.65 -4.46 7.76
C THR A 235 -10.00 -3.97 7.24
N GLY A 236 -10.34 -4.30 5.99
CA GLY A 236 -11.66 -3.99 5.43
C GLY A 236 -11.87 -2.54 4.97
N ILE A 237 -10.84 -1.69 5.10
CA ILE A 237 -10.87 -0.30 4.65
C ILE A 237 -9.57 0.10 3.92
N GLY A 238 -9.72 0.92 2.91
CA GLY A 238 -8.69 1.53 2.10
C GLY A 238 -9.23 2.79 1.43
N VAL A 239 -8.38 3.42 0.63
CA VAL A 239 -8.66 4.72 0.04
C VAL A 239 -8.28 4.73 -1.42
N LEU A 240 -9.18 5.26 -2.23
CA LEU A 240 -8.86 5.87 -3.51
C LEU A 240 -8.88 7.38 -3.31
N TRP A 241 -7.76 8.05 -3.58
CA TRP A 241 -7.78 9.46 -3.92
C TRP A 241 -7.83 9.60 -5.44
N GLY A 242 -8.61 10.57 -5.92
CA GLY A 242 -8.59 10.96 -7.32
C GLY A 242 -8.79 12.47 -7.47
N ARG A 243 -8.18 13.06 -8.49
CA ARG A 243 -8.41 14.48 -8.81
C ARG A 243 -9.90 14.75 -8.98
N ARG A 244 -10.40 15.82 -8.34
CA ARG A 244 -11.83 16.18 -8.33
C ARG A 244 -12.46 16.13 -9.71
N GLU A 245 -11.86 16.78 -10.70
CA GLU A 245 -12.40 16.87 -12.06
C GLU A 245 -12.47 15.52 -12.75
N VAL A 246 -11.53 14.62 -12.45
CA VAL A 246 -11.50 13.27 -12.99
C VAL A 246 -12.59 12.42 -12.35
N LEU A 247 -12.71 12.46 -11.02
CA LEU A 247 -13.76 11.75 -10.28
C LEU A 247 -15.18 12.23 -10.68
N GLN A 248 -15.36 13.53 -10.92
CA GLN A 248 -16.64 14.09 -11.36
C GLN A 248 -17.06 13.60 -12.75
N ALA A 249 -16.11 13.36 -13.65
CA ALA A 249 -16.36 12.86 -15.00
C ALA A 249 -16.57 11.34 -15.05
N MET A 250 -16.22 10.60 -14.00
CA MET A 250 -16.35 9.15 -13.95
C MET A 250 -17.81 8.70 -13.69
N PRO A 251 -18.29 7.68 -14.42
CA PRO A 251 -19.55 7.02 -14.11
C PRO A 251 -19.44 6.22 -12.80
N PRO A 252 -20.54 5.82 -12.16
CA PRO A 252 -20.50 4.98 -10.97
C PRO A 252 -19.80 3.63 -11.19
N PHE A 253 -19.26 3.06 -10.10
CA PHE A 253 -18.68 1.71 -10.08
C PHE A 253 -19.68 0.68 -9.55
N LEU A 254 -20.05 0.79 -8.28
CA LEU A 254 -21.10 0.00 -7.65
C LEU A 254 -22.41 0.81 -7.62
N GLY A 255 -23.55 0.14 -7.82
CA GLY A 255 -24.88 0.75 -7.76
C GLY A 255 -25.66 0.28 -6.52
N GLY A 256 -26.46 1.16 -5.93
CA GLY A 256 -27.30 0.84 -4.78
C GLY A 256 -27.69 2.08 -3.97
N GLY A 257 -28.08 1.88 -2.71
CA GLY A 257 -28.35 3.00 -1.80
C GLY A 257 -27.12 3.89 -1.54
N SER A 258 -27.35 5.07 -0.96
CA SER A 258 -26.31 6.07 -0.58
C SER A 258 -25.62 6.80 -1.74
N MET A 259 -25.46 6.17 -2.90
CA MET A 259 -24.77 6.75 -4.06
C MET A 259 -25.68 7.45 -5.08
N ILE A 260 -27.00 7.40 -4.84
CA ILE A 260 -28.05 7.98 -5.68
C ILE A 260 -28.39 9.41 -5.27
N ASP A 261 -28.99 10.15 -6.18
CA ASP A 261 -29.70 11.41 -5.93
C ASP A 261 -31.21 11.20 -6.11
N LEU A 262 -31.64 10.64 -7.24
CA LEU A 262 -33.01 10.21 -7.53
C LEU A 262 -33.03 8.74 -7.98
N VAL A 263 -34.09 8.01 -7.58
CA VAL A 263 -34.38 6.66 -8.08
C VAL A 263 -35.85 6.59 -8.49
N GLU A 264 -36.09 6.37 -9.78
CA GLU A 264 -37.38 6.06 -10.38
C GLU A 264 -37.40 4.58 -10.82
N LEU A 265 -38.55 4.09 -11.28
CA LEU A 265 -38.68 2.68 -11.70
C LEU A 265 -37.84 2.33 -12.93
N ASP A 266 -37.57 3.30 -13.80
CA ASP A 266 -36.90 3.12 -15.10
C ASP A 266 -35.51 3.78 -15.18
N HIS A 267 -35.18 4.69 -14.27
CA HIS A 267 -33.88 5.38 -14.26
C HIS A 267 -33.45 5.87 -12.87
N SER A 268 -32.17 6.25 -12.75
CA SER A 268 -31.62 6.91 -11.56
C SER A 268 -30.68 8.05 -11.93
N THR A 269 -30.58 9.04 -11.05
CA THR A 269 -29.48 10.02 -11.05
C THR A 269 -28.57 9.74 -9.86
N PHE A 270 -27.31 10.19 -9.95
CA PHE A 270 -26.28 9.83 -8.99
C PHE A 270 -25.82 11.02 -8.16
N ALA A 271 -25.48 10.76 -6.91
CA ALA A 271 -24.94 11.76 -6.00
C ALA A 271 -23.62 12.38 -6.53
N ALA A 272 -23.26 13.51 -5.93
CA ALA A 272 -21.93 14.09 -6.10
C ALA A 272 -20.85 13.22 -5.44
N ILE A 273 -19.59 13.47 -5.78
CA ILE A 273 -18.45 12.85 -5.10
C ILE A 273 -18.34 13.37 -3.65
N PRO A 274 -17.95 12.51 -2.69
CA PRO A 274 -17.46 11.14 -2.86
C PRO A 274 -18.58 10.07 -2.93
N ALA A 275 -19.80 10.40 -2.50
CA ALA A 275 -20.90 9.46 -2.29
C ALA A 275 -21.26 8.62 -3.53
N ARG A 276 -21.08 9.16 -4.75
CA ARG A 276 -21.25 8.41 -6.02
C ARG A 276 -20.55 7.04 -6.04
N PHE A 277 -19.43 6.91 -5.33
CA PHE A 277 -18.59 5.73 -5.35
C PHE A 277 -18.70 4.88 -4.07
N GLU A 278 -19.57 5.24 -3.13
CA GLU A 278 -19.73 4.59 -1.83
C GLU A 278 -21.13 3.99 -1.71
N ALA A 279 -21.41 2.98 -2.53
CA ALA A 279 -22.71 2.32 -2.58
C ALA A 279 -22.96 1.47 -1.31
N GLY A 280 -24.14 1.65 -0.72
CA GLY A 280 -24.57 0.92 0.48
C GLY A 280 -24.10 1.55 1.79
N THR A 281 -24.17 0.77 2.87
CA THR A 281 -23.60 1.16 4.18
C THR A 281 -22.07 0.95 4.13
N PRO A 282 -21.26 1.98 4.42
CA PRO A 282 -19.81 1.85 4.38
C PRO A 282 -19.24 1.14 5.63
N ALA A 283 -17.95 0.88 5.63
CA ALA A 283 -17.20 0.40 6.80
C ALA A 283 -16.95 1.57 7.78
N ILE A 284 -18.00 1.96 8.53
CA ILE A 284 -18.03 3.19 9.33
C ILE A 284 -16.96 3.18 10.44
N GLY A 285 -16.98 2.15 11.28
CA GLY A 285 -16.03 2.03 12.39
C GLY A 285 -14.59 1.92 11.90
N GLU A 286 -14.39 1.17 10.80
CA GLU A 286 -13.08 0.98 10.18
C GLU A 286 -12.55 2.29 9.59
N ALA A 287 -13.38 3.10 8.95
CA ALA A 287 -12.99 4.42 8.45
C ALA A 287 -12.59 5.36 9.60
N ILE A 288 -13.35 5.37 10.70
CA ILE A 288 -13.03 6.17 11.89
C ILE A 288 -11.68 5.77 12.48
N ALA A 289 -11.46 4.46 12.68
CA ALA A 289 -10.20 3.93 13.20
C ALA A 289 -9.02 4.10 12.21
N LEU A 290 -9.26 4.08 10.89
CA LEU A 290 -8.26 4.44 9.89
C LEU A 290 -7.88 5.93 9.98
N GLY A 291 -8.85 6.81 10.23
CA GLY A 291 -8.59 8.21 10.53
C GLY A 291 -7.68 8.37 11.75
N GLU A 292 -7.90 7.59 12.81
CA GLU A 292 -7.01 7.57 13.98
C GLU A 292 -5.61 7.05 13.66
N ALA A 293 -5.49 6.03 12.81
CA ALA A 293 -4.20 5.54 12.36
C ALA A 293 -3.42 6.59 11.55
N ALA A 294 -4.11 7.41 10.75
CA ALA A 294 -3.51 8.53 10.04
C ALA A 294 -2.98 9.61 11.01
N ASP A 295 -3.77 10.01 12.00
CA ASP A 295 -3.33 10.97 13.03
C ASP A 295 -2.13 10.40 13.81
N TYR A 296 -2.17 9.12 14.20
CA TYR A 296 -1.05 8.46 14.87
C TYR A 296 0.26 8.56 14.08
N LEU A 297 0.23 8.22 12.79
CA LEU A 297 1.42 8.28 11.93
C LEU A 297 1.89 9.74 11.71
N GLN A 298 0.98 10.71 11.68
CA GLN A 298 1.33 12.12 11.60
C GLN A 298 1.98 12.64 12.89
N GLU A 299 1.48 12.24 14.05
CA GLU A 299 2.02 12.61 15.36
C GLU A 299 3.44 12.06 15.57
N VAL A 300 3.70 10.82 15.14
CA VAL A 300 5.06 10.25 15.12
C VAL A 300 5.95 10.95 14.09
N GLY A 301 5.36 11.34 12.96
CA GLY A 301 6.01 12.05 11.86
C GLY A 301 6.53 11.10 10.78
N LEU A 302 5.91 11.15 9.60
CA LEU A 302 6.27 10.28 8.47
C LEU A 302 7.72 10.44 7.98
N ALA A 303 8.30 11.65 8.09
CA ALA A 303 9.71 11.85 7.76
C ALA A 303 10.64 11.13 8.75
N THR A 304 10.29 11.14 10.04
CA THR A 304 11.02 10.42 11.09
C THR A 304 10.88 8.91 10.92
N ILE A 305 9.66 8.43 10.62
CA ILE A 305 9.40 7.01 10.31
C ILE A 305 10.25 6.58 9.11
N HIS A 306 10.23 7.36 8.03
CA HIS A 306 11.00 7.07 6.82
C HIS A 306 12.49 6.95 7.13
N GLN A 307 13.05 7.89 7.90
CA GLN A 307 14.46 7.87 8.29
C GLN A 307 14.81 6.65 9.15
N HIS A 308 13.99 6.32 10.15
CA HIS A 308 14.19 5.13 10.99
C HIS A 308 14.16 3.84 10.15
N GLU A 309 13.21 3.73 9.22
CA GLU A 309 13.12 2.58 8.34
C GLU A 309 14.30 2.49 7.36
N GLN A 310 14.82 3.62 6.88
CA GLN A 310 16.06 3.66 6.08
C GLN A 310 17.25 3.09 6.87
N GLU A 311 17.40 3.50 8.13
CA GLU A 311 18.47 3.02 9.03
C GLU A 311 18.34 1.51 9.30
N LEU A 312 17.14 1.02 9.62
CA LEU A 312 16.87 -0.41 9.78
C LEU A 312 17.15 -1.20 8.49
N THR A 313 16.76 -0.66 7.34
CA THR A 313 16.94 -1.31 6.05
C THR A 313 18.42 -1.40 5.69
N ALA A 314 19.18 -0.32 5.90
CA ALA A 314 20.63 -0.32 5.69
C ALA A 314 21.31 -1.36 6.59
N TYR A 315 20.98 -1.38 7.88
CA TYR A 315 21.51 -2.38 8.82
C TYR A 315 21.13 -3.81 8.41
N ALA A 316 19.87 -4.05 8.03
CA ALA A 316 19.44 -5.36 7.59
C ALA A 316 20.16 -5.81 6.32
N LEU A 317 20.34 -4.94 5.33
CA LEU A 317 21.07 -5.27 4.10
C LEU A 317 22.53 -5.62 4.38
N GLU A 318 23.21 -4.86 5.25
CA GLU A 318 24.58 -5.17 5.68
C GLU A 318 24.66 -6.55 6.35
N ARG A 319 23.79 -6.80 7.33
CA ARG A 319 23.81 -8.04 8.12
C ARG A 319 23.39 -9.26 7.31
N LEU A 320 22.42 -9.10 6.40
CA LEU A 320 22.01 -10.16 5.48
C LEU A 320 23.14 -10.48 4.51
N ALA A 321 23.81 -9.49 3.92
CA ALA A 321 24.91 -9.71 2.97
C ALA A 321 26.07 -10.53 3.57
N ALA A 322 26.23 -10.52 4.90
CA ALA A 322 27.21 -11.33 5.61
C ALA A 322 26.83 -12.82 5.75
N VAL A 323 25.62 -13.23 5.35
CA VAL A 323 25.15 -14.64 5.40
C VAL A 323 25.60 -15.39 4.14
N PRO A 324 26.50 -16.38 4.24
CA PRO A 324 26.91 -17.17 3.06
C PRO A 324 25.74 -17.89 2.40
N GLY A 325 25.69 -17.81 1.07
CA GLY A 325 24.64 -18.41 0.23
C GLY A 325 23.41 -17.51 0.04
N ILE A 326 23.38 -16.29 0.59
CA ILE A 326 22.24 -15.39 0.42
C ILE A 326 22.28 -14.67 -0.93
N THR A 327 21.11 -14.49 -1.55
CA THR A 327 20.92 -13.55 -2.66
C THR A 327 19.83 -12.57 -2.28
N ILE A 328 20.11 -11.28 -2.30
CA ILE A 328 19.16 -10.21 -1.98
C ILE A 328 18.65 -9.58 -3.27
N TYR A 329 17.34 -9.34 -3.37
CA TYR A 329 16.70 -8.73 -4.53
C TYR A 329 16.37 -7.24 -4.29
N GLY A 330 16.59 -6.43 -5.32
CA GLY A 330 16.34 -4.98 -5.33
C GLY A 330 17.59 -4.13 -5.11
N PRO A 331 17.45 -2.79 -5.05
CA PRO A 331 18.59 -1.88 -5.02
C PRO A 331 19.39 -1.99 -3.71
N PRO A 332 20.66 -1.56 -3.69
CA PRO A 332 21.43 -1.44 -2.45
C PRO A 332 20.79 -0.41 -1.50
N ALA A 333 21.31 -0.32 -0.26
CA ALA A 333 20.88 0.70 0.68
C ALA A 333 21.03 2.11 0.08
N GLY A 334 20.01 2.95 0.24
CA GLY A 334 19.96 4.26 -0.39
C GLY A 334 18.55 4.86 -0.38
N PRO A 335 18.39 6.10 -0.86
CA PRO A 335 17.13 6.84 -0.81
C PRO A 335 16.00 6.20 -1.62
N ASP A 336 16.34 5.31 -2.57
CA ASP A 336 15.41 4.57 -3.42
C ASP A 336 15.11 3.14 -2.90
N ARG A 337 15.50 2.82 -1.67
CA ARG A 337 15.32 1.50 -1.06
C ARG A 337 14.45 1.57 0.19
N GLY A 338 13.22 1.07 0.10
CA GLY A 338 12.29 0.91 1.22
C GLY A 338 12.49 -0.37 2.03
N GLY A 339 11.74 -0.47 3.14
CA GLY A 339 11.91 -1.49 4.18
C GLY A 339 11.47 -2.93 3.84
N ALA A 340 11.21 -3.26 2.58
CA ALA A 340 10.95 -4.63 2.15
C ALA A 340 12.22 -5.26 1.57
N ILE A 341 12.67 -6.36 2.17
CA ILE A 341 13.86 -7.11 1.72
C ILE A 341 13.45 -8.53 1.37
N SER A 342 13.43 -8.81 0.07
CA SER A 342 13.26 -10.17 -0.45
C SER A 342 14.62 -10.79 -0.72
N PHE A 343 14.79 -12.05 -0.35
CA PHE A 343 16.02 -12.79 -0.51
C PHE A 343 15.76 -14.29 -0.71
N SER A 344 16.78 -14.99 -1.19
CA SER A 344 16.84 -16.45 -1.24
C SER A 344 18.10 -16.94 -0.54
N LEU A 345 18.07 -18.18 -0.05
CA LEU A 345 19.19 -18.85 0.59
C LEU A 345 19.53 -20.10 -0.23
N GLU A 346 20.77 -20.20 -0.69
CA GLU A 346 21.26 -21.30 -1.51
C GLU A 346 20.96 -22.66 -0.85
N GLY A 347 20.38 -23.58 -1.63
CA GLY A 347 20.04 -24.93 -1.17
C GLY A 347 18.82 -25.03 -0.26
N VAL A 348 18.18 -23.91 0.16
CA VAL A 348 17.05 -23.94 1.10
C VAL A 348 15.80 -23.30 0.48
N HIS A 349 14.71 -24.05 0.42
CA HIS A 349 13.46 -23.54 -0.12
C HIS A 349 12.88 -22.42 0.77
N PRO A 350 12.32 -21.32 0.23
CA PRO A 350 11.85 -20.19 1.03
C PRO A 350 10.83 -20.54 2.14
N HIS A 351 10.01 -21.56 1.93
CA HIS A 351 9.06 -22.02 2.96
C HIS A 351 9.75 -22.71 4.14
N ASP A 352 10.85 -23.43 3.88
CA ASP A 352 11.64 -24.06 4.93
C ASP A 352 12.41 -23.00 5.73
N VAL A 353 12.95 -21.99 5.05
CA VAL A 353 13.54 -20.81 5.70
C VAL A 353 12.53 -20.15 6.62
N ALA A 354 11.31 -19.89 6.14
CA ALA A 354 10.26 -19.26 6.95
C ALA A 354 9.84 -20.13 8.14
N ALA A 355 9.76 -21.45 7.98
CA ALA A 355 9.42 -22.37 9.06
C ALA A 355 10.50 -22.42 10.16
N VAL A 356 11.79 -22.44 9.78
CA VAL A 356 12.89 -22.35 10.74
C VAL A 356 12.88 -21.01 11.48
N LEU A 357 12.65 -19.91 10.77
CA LEU A 357 12.57 -18.58 11.37
C LEU A 357 11.38 -18.44 12.33
N ASP A 358 10.23 -19.04 12.02
CA ASP A 358 9.08 -19.06 12.93
C ASP A 358 9.45 -19.71 14.27
N GLN A 359 10.17 -20.84 14.26
CA GLN A 359 10.70 -21.49 15.48
C GLN A 359 11.69 -20.62 16.27
N GLU A 360 12.27 -19.60 15.65
CA GLU A 360 13.10 -18.57 16.28
C GLU A 360 12.31 -17.34 16.75
N GLY A 361 10.98 -17.38 16.63
CA GLY A 361 10.07 -16.27 16.95
C GLY A 361 10.10 -15.16 15.91
N VAL A 362 10.63 -15.42 14.70
CA VAL A 362 10.80 -14.44 13.62
C VAL A 362 9.76 -14.68 12.52
N ALA A 363 8.76 -13.81 12.43
CA ALA A 363 7.72 -13.90 11.42
C ALA A 363 8.16 -13.20 10.13
N VAL A 364 8.40 -14.00 9.08
CA VAL A 364 8.64 -13.55 7.70
C VAL A 364 7.62 -14.19 6.77
N ARG A 365 7.64 -13.82 5.48
CA ARG A 365 6.76 -14.43 4.48
C ARG A 365 7.55 -15.10 3.38
N ALA A 366 7.07 -16.25 2.91
CA ALA A 366 7.59 -16.96 1.75
C ALA A 366 6.57 -16.92 0.58
N GLY A 367 7.07 -17.01 -0.65
CA GLY A 367 6.26 -17.15 -1.86
C GLY A 367 6.52 -16.07 -2.90
N HIS A 368 5.54 -15.81 -3.76
CA HIS A 368 5.64 -14.82 -4.85
C HIS A 368 5.23 -13.40 -4.42
N HIS A 369 4.74 -13.21 -3.19
CA HIS A 369 4.28 -11.93 -2.66
C HIS A 369 3.32 -11.16 -3.60
N CYS A 370 2.45 -11.90 -4.30
CA CYS A 370 1.55 -11.35 -5.32
C CYS A 370 2.25 -10.58 -6.46
N THR A 371 3.44 -11.03 -6.87
CA THR A 371 4.25 -10.46 -7.96
C THR A 371 4.87 -11.58 -8.82
N GLN A 372 4.06 -12.58 -9.17
CA GLN A 372 4.53 -13.75 -9.93
C GLN A 372 5.25 -13.40 -11.25
N PRO A 373 4.83 -12.39 -12.04
CA PRO A 373 5.59 -11.96 -13.21
C PRO A 373 7.01 -11.48 -12.87
N LEU A 374 7.16 -10.68 -11.81
CA LEU A 374 8.47 -10.25 -11.30
C LEU A 374 9.36 -11.44 -10.95
N HIS A 375 8.83 -12.42 -10.22
CA HIS A 375 9.56 -13.64 -9.85
C HIS A 375 10.06 -14.43 -11.07
N ARG A 376 9.26 -14.49 -12.14
CA ARG A 376 9.67 -15.10 -13.41
C ARG A 376 10.84 -14.34 -14.06
N VAL A 377 10.81 -13.01 -14.03
CA VAL A 377 11.91 -12.18 -14.55
C VAL A 377 13.19 -12.35 -13.73
N LEU A 378 13.06 -12.46 -12.41
CA LEU A 378 14.18 -12.73 -11.50
C LEU A 378 14.72 -14.17 -11.59
N GLY A 379 14.04 -15.05 -12.34
CA GLY A 379 14.45 -16.45 -12.48
C GLY A 379 14.27 -17.29 -11.22
N VAL A 380 13.38 -16.89 -10.30
CA VAL A 380 13.15 -17.62 -9.04
C VAL A 380 11.67 -17.97 -8.82
N PRO A 381 11.36 -19.17 -8.31
CA PRO A 381 9.97 -19.59 -8.10
C PRO A 381 9.30 -18.87 -6.92
N ALA A 382 10.09 -18.49 -5.90
CA ALA A 382 9.64 -17.81 -4.69
C ALA A 382 10.83 -17.15 -3.99
N THR A 383 10.55 -16.20 -3.10
CA THR A 383 11.53 -15.61 -2.18
C THR A 383 11.03 -15.67 -0.74
N THR A 384 11.94 -15.49 0.22
CA THR A 384 11.60 -15.11 1.59
C THR A 384 11.67 -13.59 1.68
N ARG A 385 10.73 -12.96 2.39
CA ARG A 385 10.68 -11.52 2.58
C ARG A 385 10.58 -11.16 4.05
N ALA A 386 11.55 -10.37 4.50
CA ALA A 386 11.47 -9.61 5.74
C ALA A 386 11.06 -8.17 5.40
N SER A 387 10.15 -7.60 6.18
CA SER A 387 9.64 -6.24 5.95
C SER A 387 9.39 -5.50 7.26
N PHE A 388 9.96 -4.30 7.33
CA PHE A 388 10.03 -3.51 8.56
C PHE A 388 8.90 -2.47 8.64
N TYR A 389 8.78 -1.88 9.83
CA TYR A 389 7.89 -0.78 10.15
C TYR A 389 8.46 0.04 11.33
N LEU A 390 7.80 1.14 11.69
CA LEU A 390 8.18 2.05 12.77
C LEU A 390 8.44 1.41 14.16
N TYR A 391 7.95 0.19 14.41
CA TYR A 391 8.06 -0.51 15.70
C TYR A 391 9.14 -1.60 15.75
N ASN A 392 9.86 -1.80 14.63
CA ASN A 392 10.89 -2.83 14.54
C ASN A 392 12.23 -2.38 15.14
N LEU A 393 13.00 -3.35 15.63
CA LEU A 393 14.26 -3.12 16.34
C LEU A 393 15.45 -3.82 15.65
N PRO A 394 16.69 -3.28 15.75
CA PRO A 394 17.89 -3.94 15.24
C PRO A 394 18.08 -5.37 15.75
N GLU A 395 17.71 -5.66 17.00
CA GLU A 395 17.84 -6.99 17.60
C GLU A 395 16.89 -8.02 16.95
N GLU A 396 15.81 -7.58 16.31
CA GLU A 396 14.94 -8.45 15.51
C GLU A 396 15.63 -8.86 14.20
N ILE A 397 16.43 -7.98 13.61
CA ILE A 397 17.27 -8.26 12.44
C ILE A 397 18.39 -9.22 12.81
N ASP A 398 19.01 -9.05 13.98
CA ASP A 398 20.03 -9.98 14.47
C ASP A 398 19.49 -11.41 14.64
N ARG A 399 18.26 -11.54 15.14
CA ARG A 399 17.59 -12.83 15.27
C ARG A 399 17.20 -13.44 13.92
N LEU A 400 16.76 -12.62 12.96
CA LEU A 400 16.58 -13.05 11.58
C LEU A 400 17.87 -13.68 11.03
N VAL A 401 19.00 -12.98 11.13
CA VAL A 401 20.29 -13.44 10.61
C VAL A 401 20.77 -14.71 11.32
N ALA A 402 20.65 -14.77 12.65
CA ALA A 402 20.96 -15.99 13.41
C ALA A 402 20.10 -17.18 12.98
N GLY A 403 18.81 -16.96 12.72
CA GLY A 403 17.91 -17.98 12.21
C GLY A 403 18.25 -18.45 10.79
N LEU A 404 18.74 -17.57 9.92
CA LEU A 404 19.22 -17.95 8.59
C LEU A 404 20.46 -18.85 8.65
N HIS A 405 21.39 -18.57 9.57
CA HIS A 405 22.52 -19.47 9.79
C HIS A 405 22.07 -20.87 10.28
N LYS A 406 21.07 -20.93 11.15
CA LYS A 406 20.46 -22.20 11.59
C LYS A 406 19.79 -22.94 10.43
N ALA A 407 18.99 -22.23 9.62
CA ALA A 407 18.34 -22.82 8.44
C ALA A 407 19.40 -23.43 7.50
N ARG A 408 20.49 -22.70 7.24
CA ARG A 408 21.60 -23.25 6.44
C ARG A 408 22.19 -24.50 7.07
N GLN A 409 22.47 -24.52 8.37
CA GLN A 409 23.04 -25.71 9.04
C GLN A 409 22.12 -26.93 9.01
N LEU A 410 20.80 -26.74 9.02
CA LEU A 410 19.82 -27.83 8.99
C LEU A 410 19.66 -28.46 7.60
N PHE A 411 19.90 -27.69 6.54
CA PHE A 411 19.65 -28.10 5.15
C PHE A 411 20.91 -28.12 4.27
N ALA A 412 22.10 -27.92 4.85
CA ALA A 412 23.40 -28.01 4.18
C ALA A 412 23.89 -29.43 3.98
#